data_AF-A0A845QQ77-F1
#
_entry.id   AF-A0A845QQ77-F1
#
_cell.length_a   1.000
_cell.length_b   1.000
_cell.length_c   1.000
_cell.angle_alpha   90.00
_cell.angle_beta   90.00
_cell.angle_gamma   90.00
#
_symmetry.space_group_name_H-M   'P 1'
#
loop_
_entity.id
_entity.type
_entity.pdbx_description
1 polymer ?
#
loop_
_entity_poly.entity_id
_entity_poly.type
_entity_poly.pdbx_seq_one_letter_code
_entity_poly.pdbx_strand_id
1 'polypeptide(L)'
;MKKYKKKDIEVALKQIAESIAYCRAQLENLIRDTQEYLEFSNKIEALQISETLVKGGDGTQYSLKDLRKSINLAMVAINDALEEDCNLTKEIATAFVSEELCTRLIRKAQEEAVQCKKELEKLKMKYEKDFDLWSYEKGLHVVAHKYHENFSISTLFSNTGEELFREGKKEEGMAFIKAAMKDFDDISDEITLYLLAGQYYIEHGEIQEGKEYLLKLCTETAENYEEAIASRGLTDVWEAYCYLVEEQIEMSEKPNQPKPIEQCTMLIGDILKLPEDKMIIALSEHLDERTRYGDNLSHLNQWERNIYDVITLSGEVNSGGFDFYLTHHCQRFNQVRKALLAMGAVSMVQLLDDVQEKFPTQKIPSSMRQIEDVLEEMTMRGIDFEKEDMRYYDAEEENLMEKLYLYIETNRKKLR
;
A
#
# COMPACT_ATOMS: atom_id res chain seq x y z
N MET A 1 31.92 -17.37 -25.94
CA MET A 1 30.96 -16.83 -26.93
C MET A 1 30.29 -17.97 -27.67
N LYS A 2 29.01 -18.25 -27.39
CA LYS A 2 28.22 -19.20 -28.18
C LYS A 2 27.98 -18.57 -29.56
N LYS A 3 28.42 -19.22 -30.64
CA LYS A 3 28.10 -18.79 -32.01
C LYS A 3 26.65 -19.17 -32.30
N TYR A 4 25.75 -18.19 -32.23
CA TYR A 4 24.37 -18.37 -32.68
C TYR A 4 24.35 -18.48 -34.20
N LYS A 5 23.53 -19.38 -34.73
CA LYS A 5 23.45 -19.57 -36.18
C LYS A 5 22.70 -18.38 -36.76
N LYS A 6 23.17 -17.85 -37.89
CA LYS A 6 22.53 -16.75 -38.64
C LYS A 6 21.00 -16.91 -38.78
N LYS A 7 20.54 -18.16 -38.92
CA LYS A 7 19.12 -18.54 -39.00
C LYS A 7 18.31 -18.20 -37.75
N ASP A 8 18.91 -18.31 -36.55
CA ASP A 8 18.22 -18.03 -35.28
C ASP A 8 18.03 -16.52 -35.10
N ILE A 9 18.98 -15.72 -35.57
CA ILE A 9 18.90 -14.25 -35.58
C ILE A 9 17.84 -13.77 -36.58
N GLU A 10 17.79 -14.37 -37.77
CA GLU A 10 16.76 -14.05 -38.77
C GLU A 10 15.34 -14.38 -38.28
N VAL A 11 15.17 -15.45 -37.49
CA VAL A 11 13.89 -15.79 -36.86
C VAL A 11 13.50 -14.77 -35.79
N ALA A 12 14.42 -14.39 -34.91
CA ALA A 12 14.16 -13.40 -33.87
C ALA A 12 13.83 -12.01 -34.45
N LEU A 13 14.56 -11.56 -35.47
CA LEU A 13 14.28 -10.28 -36.15
C LEU A 13 12.92 -10.27 -36.83
N LYS A 14 12.50 -11.42 -37.39
CA LYS A 14 11.17 -11.56 -37.98
C LYS A 14 10.07 -11.45 -36.92
N GLN A 15 10.24 -12.07 -35.76
CA GLN A 15 9.28 -11.99 -34.65
C GLN A 15 9.14 -10.56 -34.11
N ILE A 16 10.26 -9.84 -33.94
CA ILE A 16 10.25 -8.44 -33.51
C ILE A 16 9.53 -7.55 -34.54
N ALA A 17 9.79 -7.74 -35.84
CA ALA A 17 9.12 -6.99 -36.88
C ALA A 17 7.60 -7.25 -36.93
N GLU A 18 7.17 -8.49 -36.66
CA GLU A 18 5.75 -8.87 -36.54
C GLU A 18 5.09 -8.21 -35.32
N SER A 19 5.77 -8.17 -34.16
CA SER A 19 5.27 -7.47 -32.96
C SER A 19 5.15 -5.95 -33.16
N ILE A 20 6.15 -5.31 -33.78
CA ILE A 20 6.10 -3.86 -34.08
C ILE A 20 4.95 -3.54 -35.05
N ALA A 21 4.76 -4.38 -36.09
CA ALA A 21 3.66 -4.20 -37.03
C ALA A 21 2.29 -4.35 -36.35
N TYR A 22 2.17 -5.28 -35.39
CA TYR A 22 0.96 -5.46 -34.60
C TYR A 22 0.67 -4.23 -33.71
N CYS A 23 1.65 -3.76 -32.94
CA CYS A 23 1.49 -2.57 -32.09
C CYS A 23 1.14 -1.32 -32.90
N ARG A 24 1.79 -1.15 -34.07
CA ARG A 24 1.47 -0.05 -35.00
C ARG A 24 0.03 -0.13 -35.51
N ALA A 25 -0.45 -1.31 -35.88
CA ALA A 25 -1.82 -1.49 -36.35
C ALA A 25 -2.85 -1.17 -35.24
N GLN A 26 -2.56 -1.56 -33.98
CA GLN A 26 -3.40 -1.19 -32.83
C GLN A 26 -3.43 0.31 -32.60
N LEU A 27 -2.27 0.97 -32.70
CA LEU A 27 -2.16 2.43 -32.55
C LEU A 27 -2.87 3.18 -33.68
N GLU A 28 -2.74 2.74 -34.93
CA GLU A 28 -3.42 3.34 -36.09
C GLU A 28 -4.94 3.18 -36.00
N ASN A 29 -5.45 2.04 -35.51
CA ASN A 29 -6.88 1.87 -35.23
C ASN A 29 -7.35 2.81 -34.12
N LEU A 30 -6.60 2.91 -33.02
CA LEU A 30 -6.94 3.81 -31.91
C LEU A 30 -6.95 5.29 -32.34
N ILE A 31 -5.98 5.70 -33.17
CA ILE A 31 -5.92 7.05 -33.73
C ILE A 31 -7.12 7.32 -34.65
N ARG A 32 -7.49 6.37 -35.52
CA ARG A 32 -8.67 6.50 -36.39
C ARG A 32 -9.95 6.65 -35.58
N ASP A 33 -10.14 5.80 -34.59
CA ASP A 33 -11.33 5.82 -33.72
C ASP A 33 -11.40 7.15 -32.93
N THR A 34 -10.25 7.68 -32.53
CA THR A 34 -10.13 9.00 -31.87
C THR A 34 -10.43 10.15 -32.83
N GLN A 35 -10.03 10.07 -34.10
CA GLN A 35 -10.27 11.10 -35.12
C GLN A 35 -11.73 11.15 -35.57
N GLU A 36 -12.36 9.99 -35.80
CA GLU A 36 -13.79 9.88 -36.11
C GLU A 36 -14.64 10.46 -34.98
N TYR A 37 -14.20 10.24 -33.73
CA TYR A 37 -14.80 10.83 -32.55
C TYR A 37 -14.62 12.36 -32.47
N LEU A 38 -13.43 12.88 -32.83
CA LEU A 38 -13.16 14.31 -32.83
C LEU A 38 -14.03 15.07 -33.85
N GLU A 39 -14.23 14.50 -35.04
CA GLU A 39 -15.14 15.06 -36.06
C GLU A 39 -16.61 15.04 -35.61
N PHE A 40 -17.00 14.05 -34.82
CA PHE A 40 -18.33 13.95 -34.23
C PHE A 40 -18.53 14.89 -33.03
N SER A 41 -17.52 15.02 -32.17
CA SER A 41 -17.50 15.96 -31.04
C SER A 41 -17.60 17.41 -31.50
N ASN A 42 -16.85 17.79 -32.56
CA ASN A 42 -16.97 19.12 -33.19
C ASN A 42 -18.37 19.38 -33.77
N LYS A 43 -19.11 18.33 -34.20
CA LYS A 43 -20.51 18.45 -34.64
C LYS A 43 -21.49 18.59 -33.47
N ILE A 44 -21.19 18.02 -32.30
CA ILE A 44 -22.01 18.13 -31.08
C ILE A 44 -21.78 19.48 -30.36
N GLU A 45 -20.56 19.99 -30.35
CA GLU A 45 -20.24 21.32 -29.82
C GLU A 45 -20.98 22.44 -30.59
N ALA A 46 -21.17 22.24 -31.90
CA ALA A 46 -22.01 23.11 -32.73
C ALA A 46 -23.51 23.04 -32.39
N LEU A 47 -23.95 22.05 -31.58
CA LEU A 47 -25.36 21.80 -31.26
C LEU A 47 -25.75 22.12 -29.80
N GLN A 48 -24.81 22.49 -28.91
CA GLN A 48 -25.07 22.84 -27.49
C GLN A 48 -26.01 21.87 -26.74
N ILE A 49 -25.67 20.58 -26.66
CA ILE A 49 -26.45 19.58 -25.90
C ILE A 49 -25.53 18.91 -24.88
N SER A 50 -25.77 19.13 -23.58
CA SER A 50 -24.86 18.79 -22.48
C SER A 50 -25.07 17.42 -21.84
N GLU A 51 -25.97 16.58 -22.33
CA GLU A 51 -26.16 15.22 -21.82
C GLU A 51 -26.53 14.29 -22.98
N THR A 52 -25.62 13.45 -23.45
CA THR A 52 -26.01 12.37 -24.37
C THR A 52 -25.11 11.14 -24.26
N LEU A 53 -25.75 9.97 -24.25
CA LEU A 53 -25.14 8.66 -24.41
C LEU A 53 -24.74 8.47 -25.89
N VAL A 54 -23.52 8.03 -26.14
CA VAL A 54 -22.94 7.81 -27.47
C VAL A 54 -23.15 6.37 -27.88
N LYS A 55 -23.81 6.09 -29.02
CA LYS A 55 -23.87 4.73 -29.58
C LYS A 55 -22.59 4.40 -30.36
N GLY A 56 -21.88 3.35 -29.96
CA GLY A 56 -20.79 2.75 -30.72
C GLY A 56 -21.28 2.12 -32.02
N GLY A 57 -20.35 1.75 -32.90
CA GLY A 57 -20.65 1.12 -34.19
C GLY A 57 -21.35 -0.24 -34.10
N ASP A 58 -21.33 -0.86 -32.91
CA ASP A 58 -22.06 -2.08 -32.55
C ASP A 58 -23.45 -1.81 -31.93
N GLY A 59 -23.84 -0.53 -31.80
CA GLY A 59 -25.10 -0.08 -31.21
C GLY A 59 -25.05 0.09 -29.69
N THR A 60 -23.92 -0.17 -29.04
CA THR A 60 -23.73 -0.12 -27.59
C THR A 60 -23.60 1.34 -27.11
N GLN A 61 -24.31 1.73 -26.04
CA GLN A 61 -24.30 3.10 -25.55
C GLN A 61 -23.23 3.34 -24.48
N TYR A 62 -22.34 4.29 -24.72
CA TYR A 62 -21.27 4.70 -23.82
C TYR A 62 -21.52 6.12 -23.31
N SER A 63 -21.30 6.35 -22.02
CA SER A 63 -21.25 7.73 -21.54
C SER A 63 -19.92 8.36 -21.94
N LEU A 64 -19.93 9.67 -22.25
CA LEU A 64 -18.73 10.48 -22.51
C LEU A 64 -17.64 10.31 -21.44
N LYS A 65 -18.07 10.05 -20.21
CA LYS A 65 -17.23 9.81 -19.04
C LYS A 65 -16.50 8.46 -19.09
N ASP A 66 -17.15 7.42 -19.61
CA ASP A 66 -16.56 6.08 -19.74
C ASP A 66 -15.49 6.02 -20.82
N LEU A 67 -15.72 6.75 -21.92
CA LEU A 67 -14.77 6.85 -23.01
C LEU A 67 -13.48 7.54 -22.55
N ARG A 68 -13.60 8.59 -21.72
CA ARG A 68 -12.46 9.32 -21.16
C ARG A 68 -11.59 8.45 -20.25
N LYS A 69 -12.20 7.53 -19.50
CA LYS A 69 -11.49 6.54 -18.70
C LYS A 69 -10.72 5.54 -19.56
N SER A 70 -11.31 5.05 -20.64
CA SER A 70 -10.64 4.14 -21.58
C SER A 70 -9.44 4.79 -22.28
N ILE A 71 -9.52 6.10 -22.58
CA ILE A 71 -8.40 6.86 -23.17
C ILE A 71 -7.23 6.98 -22.19
N ASN A 72 -7.49 7.27 -20.90
CA ASN A 72 -6.43 7.36 -19.89
C ASN A 72 -5.76 5.99 -19.63
N LEU A 73 -6.54 4.91 -19.61
CA LEU A 73 -6.01 3.54 -19.50
C LEU A 73 -5.16 3.17 -20.71
N ALA A 74 -5.60 3.54 -21.93
CA ALA A 74 -4.81 3.36 -23.13
C ALA A 74 -3.51 4.18 -23.08
N MET A 75 -3.52 5.40 -22.52
CA MET A 75 -2.31 6.22 -22.35
C MET A 75 -1.30 5.60 -21.40
N VAL A 76 -1.74 5.01 -20.29
CA VAL A 76 -0.88 4.30 -19.34
C VAL A 76 -0.28 3.06 -20.01
N ALA A 77 -1.12 2.23 -20.64
CA ALA A 77 -0.66 1.04 -21.36
C ALA A 77 0.31 1.36 -22.52
N ILE A 78 0.12 2.50 -23.21
CA ILE A 78 1.05 2.96 -24.25
C ILE A 78 2.38 3.42 -23.63
N ASN A 79 2.36 4.14 -22.51
CA ASN A 79 3.59 4.55 -21.81
C ASN A 79 4.37 3.35 -21.28
N ASP A 80 3.67 2.39 -20.68
CA ASP A 80 4.28 1.17 -20.15
C ASP A 80 4.87 0.33 -21.29
N ALA A 81 4.13 0.15 -22.39
CA ALA A 81 4.62 -0.54 -23.58
C ALA A 81 5.84 0.16 -24.20
N LEU A 82 5.88 1.50 -24.22
CA LEU A 82 7.03 2.27 -24.72
C LEU A 82 8.27 2.15 -23.83
N GLU A 83 8.08 2.01 -22.51
CA GLU A 83 9.16 1.87 -21.53
C GLU A 83 9.70 0.43 -21.50
N GLU A 84 8.82 -0.56 -21.59
CA GLU A 84 9.13 -1.98 -21.65
C GLU A 84 9.81 -2.36 -22.98
N ASP A 85 9.33 -1.85 -24.13
CA ASP A 85 9.99 -2.04 -25.43
C ASP A 85 11.34 -1.29 -25.51
N CYS A 86 11.51 -0.14 -24.85
CA CYS A 86 12.81 0.53 -24.78
C CYS A 86 13.85 -0.29 -24.00
N ASN A 87 13.41 -0.96 -22.93
CA ASN A 87 14.26 -1.83 -22.11
C ASN A 87 14.57 -3.15 -22.83
N LEU A 88 13.56 -3.77 -23.44
CA LEU A 88 13.72 -4.98 -24.26
C LEU A 88 14.61 -4.71 -25.50
N THR A 89 14.44 -3.56 -26.15
CA THR A 89 15.28 -3.13 -27.27
C THR A 89 16.72 -2.86 -26.82
N LYS A 90 16.94 -2.30 -25.63
CA LYS A 90 18.28 -2.14 -25.02
C LYS A 90 18.93 -3.49 -24.68
N GLU A 91 18.18 -4.43 -24.12
CA GLU A 91 18.68 -5.77 -23.79
C GLU A 91 19.04 -6.57 -25.05
N ILE A 92 18.20 -6.52 -26.08
CA ILE A 92 18.45 -7.15 -27.38
C ILE A 92 19.62 -6.47 -28.11
N ALA A 93 19.76 -5.14 -28.01
CA ALA A 93 20.88 -4.37 -28.56
C ALA A 93 22.21 -4.71 -27.89
N THR A 94 22.20 -5.02 -26.59
CA THR A 94 23.39 -5.47 -25.85
C THR A 94 23.79 -6.89 -26.24
N ALA A 95 22.85 -7.69 -26.77
CA ALA A 95 23.03 -9.11 -27.00
C ALA A 95 23.40 -9.51 -28.44
N PHE A 96 22.98 -8.80 -29.52
CA PHE A 96 22.97 -9.46 -30.86
C PHE A 96 23.26 -8.72 -32.18
N VAL A 97 23.54 -7.41 -32.30
CA VAL A 97 23.72 -6.78 -33.64
C VAL A 97 24.80 -5.68 -33.66
N SER A 98 25.40 -5.42 -34.84
CA SER A 98 26.44 -4.39 -35.03
C SER A 98 25.97 -3.00 -34.58
N GLU A 99 26.81 -2.35 -33.78
CA GLU A 99 26.63 -1.05 -33.12
C GLU A 99 25.96 0.03 -33.99
N GLU A 100 26.26 0.08 -35.29
CA GLU A 100 25.72 1.08 -36.22
C GLU A 100 24.21 0.92 -36.52
N LEU A 101 23.71 -0.32 -36.61
CA LEU A 101 22.28 -0.57 -36.88
C LEU A 101 21.43 -0.34 -35.62
N CYS A 102 21.94 -0.77 -34.46
CA CYS A 102 21.32 -0.49 -33.17
C CYS A 102 21.23 1.02 -32.89
N THR A 103 22.30 1.77 -33.17
CA THR A 103 22.31 3.23 -32.99
C THR A 103 21.26 3.91 -33.86
N ARG A 104 21.05 3.49 -35.11
CA ARG A 104 20.03 4.07 -36.00
C ARG A 104 18.60 3.77 -35.55
N LEU A 105 18.34 2.56 -35.06
CA LEU A 105 17.02 2.16 -34.58
C LEU A 105 16.66 2.85 -33.25
N ILE A 106 17.61 2.91 -32.30
CA ILE A 106 17.44 3.64 -31.03
C ILE A 106 17.17 5.12 -31.30
N ARG A 107 17.93 5.74 -32.22
CA ARG A 107 17.72 7.14 -32.57
C ARG A 107 16.34 7.39 -33.16
N LYS A 108 15.84 6.50 -34.03
CA LYS A 108 14.51 6.63 -34.64
C LYS A 108 13.39 6.47 -33.60
N ALA A 109 13.50 5.50 -32.70
CA ALA A 109 12.55 5.33 -31.60
C ALA A 109 12.52 6.53 -30.65
N GLN A 110 13.69 7.10 -30.33
CA GLN A 110 13.80 8.31 -29.52
C GLN A 110 13.19 9.54 -30.22
N GLU A 111 13.41 9.70 -31.53
CA GLU A 111 12.80 10.77 -32.32
C GLU A 111 11.26 10.69 -32.33
N GLU A 112 10.70 9.48 -32.46
CA GLU A 112 9.25 9.24 -32.45
C GLU A 112 8.65 9.45 -31.04
N ALA A 113 9.31 9.00 -29.97
CA ALA A 113 8.87 9.21 -28.59
C ALA A 113 8.84 10.70 -28.20
N VAL A 114 9.83 11.48 -28.63
CA VAL A 114 9.87 12.94 -28.42
C VAL A 114 8.72 13.64 -29.14
N GLN A 115 8.35 13.15 -30.33
CA GLN A 115 7.24 13.72 -31.10
C GLN A 115 5.88 13.41 -30.43
N CYS A 116 5.68 12.19 -29.93
CA CYS A 116 4.49 11.82 -29.16
C CYS A 116 4.34 12.67 -27.89
N LYS A 117 5.42 12.85 -27.12
CA LYS A 117 5.41 13.69 -25.91
C LYS A 117 5.01 15.14 -26.19
N LYS A 118 5.50 15.72 -27.29
CA LYS A 118 5.15 17.09 -27.71
C LYS A 118 3.68 17.26 -28.07
N GLU A 119 3.09 16.28 -28.77
CA GLU A 119 1.66 16.32 -29.09
C GLU A 119 0.79 16.13 -27.83
N LEU A 120 1.25 15.32 -26.88
CA LEU A 120 0.59 15.12 -25.59
C LEU A 120 0.59 16.41 -24.73
N GLU A 121 1.71 17.13 -24.68
CA GLU A 121 1.83 18.41 -23.97
C GLU A 121 0.96 19.51 -24.61
N LYS A 122 0.84 19.52 -25.94
CA LYS A 122 -0.09 20.43 -26.64
C LYS A 122 -1.55 20.16 -26.29
N LEU A 123 -1.93 18.89 -26.18
CA LEU A 123 -3.28 18.50 -25.76
C LEU A 123 -3.50 18.88 -24.30
N LYS A 124 -2.55 18.61 -23.40
CA LYS A 124 -2.64 19.00 -21.99
C LYS A 124 -2.87 20.51 -21.84
N MET A 125 -2.02 21.34 -22.46
CA MET A 125 -2.15 22.81 -22.40
C MET A 125 -3.46 23.35 -23.01
N LYS A 126 -4.04 22.64 -23.99
CA LYS A 126 -5.29 23.06 -24.63
C LYS A 126 -6.52 22.87 -23.72
N TYR A 127 -6.48 21.91 -22.81
CA TYR A 127 -7.65 21.51 -22.00
C TYR A 127 -7.49 21.76 -20.49
N GLU A 128 -6.35 22.31 -20.05
CA GLU A 128 -6.07 22.66 -18.64
C GLU A 128 -6.81 23.94 -18.20
N LYS A 129 -7.33 24.76 -19.13
CA LYS A 129 -8.00 26.03 -18.82
C LYS A 129 -9.50 25.94 -18.51
N ASP A 130 -10.15 24.81 -18.79
CA ASP A 130 -11.61 24.67 -18.70
C ASP A 130 -12.07 23.73 -17.57
N PHE A 131 -11.20 23.43 -16.60
CA PHE A 131 -11.52 22.54 -15.48
C PHE A 131 -12.00 23.33 -14.25
N ASP A 132 -13.29 23.22 -13.92
CA ASP A 132 -13.80 23.66 -12.61
C ASP A 132 -13.80 22.50 -11.59
N LEU A 133 -13.71 22.84 -10.30
CA LEU A 133 -13.69 21.88 -9.19
C LEU A 133 -14.95 20.98 -9.16
N TRP A 134 -16.09 21.53 -9.59
CA TRP A 134 -17.39 20.86 -9.56
C TRP A 134 -17.48 19.67 -10.55
N SER A 135 -16.78 19.80 -11.67
CA SER A 135 -16.68 18.76 -12.70
C SER A 135 -15.80 17.58 -12.27
N TYR A 136 -14.84 17.83 -11.37
CA TYR A 136 -13.94 16.82 -10.80
C TYR A 136 -14.63 15.98 -9.73
N GLU A 137 -15.41 16.59 -8.83
CA GLU A 137 -16.22 15.92 -7.78
C GLU A 137 -17.23 14.93 -8.40
N LYS A 138 -17.98 15.36 -9.43
CA LYS A 138 -18.86 14.47 -10.22
C LYS A 138 -18.09 13.41 -10.98
N GLY A 139 -16.84 13.70 -11.37
CA GLY A 139 -15.91 12.77 -12.01
C GLY A 139 -15.56 11.59 -11.10
N LEU A 140 -15.28 11.85 -9.83
CA LEU A 140 -14.93 10.82 -8.85
C LEU A 140 -16.15 9.97 -8.45
N HIS A 141 -17.32 10.58 -8.20
CA HIS A 141 -18.54 9.85 -7.82
C HIS A 141 -18.90 8.71 -8.78
N VAL A 142 -18.95 8.95 -10.09
CA VAL A 142 -19.28 7.86 -11.05
C VAL A 142 -18.10 6.94 -11.38
N VAL A 143 -16.85 7.28 -11.02
CA VAL A 143 -15.72 6.33 -11.11
C VAL A 143 -15.82 5.30 -9.98
N ALA A 144 -16.06 5.76 -8.75
CA ALA A 144 -16.26 4.88 -7.60
C ALA A 144 -17.49 3.97 -7.79
N HIS A 145 -18.62 4.54 -8.22
CA HIS A 145 -19.87 3.79 -8.40
C HIS A 145 -19.81 2.71 -9.50
N LYS A 146 -18.86 2.81 -10.43
CA LYS A 146 -18.76 1.94 -11.61
C LYS A 146 -17.67 0.85 -11.51
N TYR A 147 -16.67 1.01 -10.65
CA TYR A 147 -15.48 0.15 -10.68
C TYR A 147 -15.14 -0.61 -9.42
N HIS A 148 -15.78 -0.34 -8.28
CA HIS A 148 -15.48 -1.07 -7.07
C HIS A 148 -16.74 -1.26 -6.23
N GLU A 149 -17.12 -2.51 -5.98
CA GLU A 149 -18.06 -2.86 -4.91
C GLU A 149 -17.44 -2.64 -3.50
N ASN A 150 -16.12 -2.34 -3.42
CA ASN A 150 -15.35 -2.29 -2.17
C ASN A 150 -14.62 -0.96 -1.87
N PHE A 151 -14.76 0.11 -2.68
CA PHE A 151 -14.08 1.39 -2.42
C PHE A 151 -15.11 2.46 -2.03
N SER A 152 -15.03 2.98 -0.80
CA SER A 152 -15.92 4.05 -0.36
C SER A 152 -15.52 5.38 -1.01
N ILE A 153 -16.52 6.10 -1.54
CA ILE A 153 -16.34 7.44 -2.10
C ILE A 153 -15.76 8.40 -1.06
N SER A 154 -16.14 8.20 0.21
CA SER A 154 -15.63 8.96 1.34
C SER A 154 -14.10 8.81 1.50
N THR A 155 -13.55 7.60 1.33
CA THR A 155 -12.11 7.33 1.41
C THR A 155 -11.34 8.07 0.31
N LEU A 156 -11.86 8.09 -0.92
CA LEU A 156 -11.23 8.79 -2.03
C LEU A 156 -11.19 10.31 -1.80
N PHE A 157 -12.30 10.86 -1.31
CA PHE A 157 -12.38 12.28 -0.94
C PHE A 157 -11.49 12.61 0.27
N SER A 158 -11.42 11.74 1.27
CA SER A 158 -10.53 11.90 2.43
C SER A 158 -9.06 11.98 2.00
N ASN A 159 -8.58 10.98 1.23
CA ASN A 159 -7.19 10.92 0.76
C ASN A 159 -6.84 12.12 -0.14
N THR A 160 -7.77 12.52 -1.02
CA THR A 160 -7.57 13.69 -1.89
C THR A 160 -7.49 14.98 -1.06
N GLY A 161 -8.36 15.11 -0.06
CA GLY A 161 -8.34 16.22 0.89
C GLY A 161 -7.01 16.30 1.63
N GLU A 162 -6.55 15.18 2.19
CA GLU A 162 -5.29 15.11 2.93
C GLU A 162 -4.07 15.53 2.09
N GLU A 163 -3.92 15.02 0.87
CA GLU A 163 -2.79 15.41 0.01
C GLU A 163 -2.83 16.91 -0.33
N LEU A 164 -4.01 17.47 -0.56
CA LEU A 164 -4.15 18.92 -0.79
C LEU A 164 -3.77 19.74 0.45
N PHE A 165 -4.07 19.26 1.66
CA PHE A 165 -3.59 19.89 2.89
C PHE A 165 -2.06 19.86 3.00
N ARG A 166 -1.42 18.73 2.66
CA ARG A 166 0.05 18.60 2.64
C ARG A 166 0.71 19.52 1.62
N GLU A 167 0.06 19.73 0.47
CA GLU A 167 0.49 20.71 -0.54
C GLU A 167 0.21 22.17 -0.16
N GLY A 168 -0.46 22.41 0.97
CA GLY A 168 -0.83 23.75 1.45
C GLY A 168 -2.07 24.35 0.76
N LYS A 169 -2.80 23.58 -0.05
CA LYS A 169 -4.04 23.98 -0.73
C LYS A 169 -5.26 23.71 0.15
N LYS A 170 -5.31 24.37 1.30
CA LYS A 170 -6.23 24.03 2.39
C LYS A 170 -7.70 24.26 2.04
N GLU A 171 -8.02 25.30 1.27
CA GLU A 171 -9.40 25.58 0.83
C GLU A 171 -9.93 24.51 -0.14
N GLU A 172 -9.10 24.07 -1.08
CA GLU A 172 -9.44 22.99 -2.01
C GLU A 172 -9.55 21.67 -1.25
N GLY A 173 -8.58 21.37 -0.38
CA GLY A 173 -8.61 20.18 0.48
C GLY A 173 -9.87 20.12 1.33
N MET A 174 -10.28 21.25 1.93
CA MET A 174 -11.47 21.30 2.78
C MET A 174 -12.77 21.04 2.02
N ALA A 175 -12.84 21.36 0.72
CA ALA A 175 -14.00 21.01 -0.09
C ALA A 175 -14.15 19.48 -0.20
N PHE A 176 -13.03 18.76 -0.38
CA PHE A 176 -13.03 17.29 -0.39
C PHE A 176 -13.30 16.68 0.98
N ILE A 177 -12.73 17.24 2.06
CA ILE A 177 -13.03 16.79 3.43
C ILE A 177 -14.53 16.93 3.73
N LYS A 178 -15.16 18.06 3.37
CA LYS A 178 -16.61 18.24 3.52
C LYS A 178 -17.43 17.27 2.68
N ALA A 179 -16.99 16.95 1.47
CA ALA A 179 -17.64 15.95 0.63
C ALA A 179 -17.53 14.55 1.24
N ALA A 180 -16.35 14.18 1.77
CA ALA A 180 -16.14 12.91 2.48
C ALA A 180 -17.04 12.79 3.71
N MET A 181 -17.18 13.85 4.50
CA MET A 181 -18.02 13.90 5.69
C MET A 181 -19.53 13.91 5.40
N LYS A 182 -19.94 14.17 4.15
CA LYS A 182 -21.37 14.21 3.79
C LYS A 182 -21.91 12.82 3.45
N ASP A 183 -21.06 11.97 2.90
CA ASP A 183 -21.36 10.59 2.53
C ASP A 183 -20.64 9.63 3.49
N PHE A 184 -20.98 9.71 4.79
CA PHE A 184 -20.53 8.74 5.79
C PHE A 184 -20.98 7.33 5.36
N ASP A 185 -20.01 6.50 5.05
CA ASP A 185 -20.15 5.05 4.97
C ASP A 185 -19.19 4.47 6.01
N ASP A 186 -19.47 3.28 6.56
CA ASP A 186 -18.75 2.64 7.70
C ASP A 186 -17.22 2.47 7.53
N ILE A 187 -16.66 2.87 6.38
CA ILE A 187 -15.27 2.70 5.96
C ILE A 187 -14.50 4.05 5.95
N SER A 188 -15.14 5.16 6.31
CA SER A 188 -14.48 6.49 6.26
C SER A 188 -13.51 6.70 7.43
N ASP A 189 -12.31 7.20 7.14
CA ASP A 189 -11.29 7.51 8.15
C ASP A 189 -11.62 8.79 8.93
N GLU A 190 -12.58 8.68 9.85
CA GLU A 190 -13.17 9.81 10.59
C GLU A 190 -12.14 10.64 11.36
N ILE A 191 -11.07 10.00 11.83
CA ILE A 191 -10.00 10.65 12.61
C ILE A 191 -9.27 11.66 11.73
N THR A 192 -8.87 11.25 10.53
CA THR A 192 -8.22 12.15 9.56
C THR A 192 -9.15 13.31 9.19
N LEU A 193 -10.43 13.01 8.94
CA LEU A 193 -11.42 14.02 8.55
C LEU A 193 -11.62 15.07 9.65
N TYR A 194 -11.84 14.65 10.89
CA TYR A 194 -12.04 15.57 12.01
C TYR A 194 -10.78 16.35 12.36
N LEU A 195 -9.60 15.74 12.31
CA LEU A 195 -8.35 16.44 12.62
C LEU A 195 -8.04 17.54 11.60
N LEU A 196 -8.15 17.24 10.30
CA LEU A 196 -7.89 18.22 9.23
C LEU A 196 -8.97 19.31 9.17
N ALA A 197 -10.24 18.96 9.41
CA ALA A 197 -11.31 19.95 9.57
C ALA A 197 -11.01 20.88 10.75
N GLY A 198 -10.62 20.32 11.90
CA GLY A 198 -10.22 21.08 13.08
C GLY A 198 -9.10 22.06 12.78
N GLN A 199 -8.00 21.58 12.16
CA GLN A 199 -6.89 22.41 11.70
C GLN A 199 -7.37 23.57 10.83
N TYR A 200 -8.16 23.26 9.79
CA TYR A 200 -8.63 24.28 8.85
C TYR A 200 -9.39 25.40 9.55
N TYR A 201 -10.38 25.05 10.37
CA TYR A 201 -11.21 26.05 11.04
C TYR A 201 -10.41 26.90 12.03
N ILE A 202 -9.47 26.30 12.77
CA ILE A 202 -8.60 27.04 13.69
C ILE A 202 -7.73 28.04 12.94
N GLU A 203 -7.08 27.62 11.86
CA GLU A 203 -6.20 28.48 11.06
C GLU A 203 -6.95 29.62 10.35
N HIS A 204 -8.24 29.45 10.07
CA HIS A 204 -9.11 30.46 9.48
C HIS A 204 -9.80 31.36 10.52
N GLY A 205 -9.48 31.20 11.80
CA GLY A 205 -10.00 32.02 12.90
C GLY A 205 -11.35 31.58 13.46
N GLU A 206 -11.92 30.49 12.95
CA GLU A 206 -13.14 29.83 13.44
C GLU A 206 -12.77 28.82 14.53
N ILE A 207 -12.19 29.34 15.62
CA ILE A 207 -11.59 28.52 16.69
C ILE A 207 -12.63 27.61 17.35
N GLN A 208 -13.88 28.07 17.50
CA GLN A 208 -14.91 27.31 18.20
C GLN A 208 -15.36 26.10 17.38
N GLU A 209 -15.60 26.28 16.09
CA GLU A 209 -15.91 25.23 15.14
C GLU A 209 -14.76 24.23 15.05
N GLY A 210 -13.52 24.71 15.01
CA GLY A 210 -12.34 23.84 15.03
C GLY A 210 -12.23 22.99 16.30
N LYS A 211 -12.53 23.58 17.48
CA LYS A 211 -12.60 22.84 18.75
C LYS A 211 -13.65 21.75 18.73
N GLU A 212 -14.83 22.01 18.16
CA GLU A 212 -15.89 21.02 18.07
C GLU A 212 -15.45 19.77 17.28
N TYR A 213 -14.69 19.95 16.20
CA TYR A 213 -14.12 18.82 15.44
C TYR A 213 -13.05 18.07 16.23
N LEU A 214 -12.15 18.78 16.92
CA LEU A 214 -11.15 18.13 17.77
C LEU A 214 -11.79 17.35 18.93
N LEU A 215 -12.87 17.85 19.52
CA LEU A 215 -13.62 17.13 20.55
C LEU A 215 -14.29 15.87 19.98
N LYS A 216 -14.97 15.99 18.84
CA LYS A 216 -15.59 14.83 18.16
C LYS A 216 -14.57 13.74 17.84
N LEU A 217 -13.38 14.12 17.38
CA LEU A 217 -12.28 13.18 17.21
C LEU A 217 -12.02 12.41 18.51
N CYS A 218 -11.84 13.10 19.63
CA CYS A 218 -11.51 12.47 20.91
C CYS A 218 -12.66 11.65 21.52
N THR A 219 -13.92 12.02 21.28
CA THR A 219 -15.08 11.42 21.97
C THR A 219 -15.87 10.44 21.13
N GLU A 220 -15.83 10.53 19.80
CA GLU A 220 -16.75 9.79 18.91
C GLU A 220 -16.04 8.76 18.02
N THR A 221 -14.72 8.86 17.77
CA THR A 221 -14.07 8.08 16.71
C THR A 221 -13.20 6.90 17.13
N ALA A 222 -12.56 6.93 18.29
CA ALA A 222 -11.74 5.82 18.77
C ALA A 222 -11.50 5.87 20.28
N GLU A 223 -11.50 4.70 20.93
CA GLU A 223 -11.13 4.56 22.35
C GLU A 223 -9.68 5.02 22.62
N ASN A 224 -8.82 5.01 21.59
CA ASN A 224 -7.41 5.42 21.64
C ASN A 224 -7.06 6.31 20.42
N TYR A 225 -7.63 7.51 20.40
CA TYR A 225 -7.45 8.46 19.30
C TYR A 225 -5.99 8.90 19.11
N GLU A 226 -5.16 8.90 20.15
CA GLU A 226 -3.75 9.30 20.08
C GLU A 226 -2.91 8.33 19.23
N GLU A 227 -3.09 7.03 19.46
CA GLU A 227 -2.44 6.00 18.64
C GLU A 227 -2.93 6.02 17.20
N ALA A 228 -4.23 6.24 17.02
CA ALA A 228 -4.83 6.31 15.70
C ALA A 228 -4.36 7.54 14.91
N ILE A 229 -4.15 8.69 15.57
CA ILE A 229 -3.48 9.87 14.96
C ILE A 229 -2.04 9.52 14.58
N ALA A 230 -1.30 8.85 15.47
CA ALA A 230 0.10 8.51 15.25
C ALA A 230 0.29 7.54 14.07
N SER A 231 -0.55 6.52 13.93
CA SER A 231 -0.49 5.57 12.81
C SER A 231 -0.76 6.22 11.45
N ARG A 232 -1.47 7.35 11.43
CA ARG A 232 -1.73 8.18 10.25
C ARG A 232 -0.64 9.21 9.97
N GLY A 233 0.32 9.37 10.88
CA GLY A 233 1.38 10.37 10.74
C GLY A 233 0.91 11.81 10.91
N LEU A 234 -0.18 12.05 11.65
CA LEU A 234 -0.78 13.37 11.88
C LEU A 234 -0.48 13.93 13.28
N THR A 235 0.54 13.39 13.97
CA THR A 235 0.92 13.78 15.33
C THR A 235 1.28 15.25 15.45
N ASP A 236 1.97 15.80 14.44
CA ASP A 236 2.35 17.21 14.38
C ASP A 236 1.14 18.14 14.32
N VAL A 237 0.11 17.75 13.56
CA VAL A 237 -1.17 18.48 13.49
C VAL A 237 -1.88 18.43 14.85
N TRP A 238 -1.92 17.27 15.49
CA TRP A 238 -2.54 17.14 16.81
C TRP A 238 -1.82 17.96 17.89
N GLU A 239 -0.50 17.83 17.99
CA GLU A 239 0.32 18.58 18.97
C GLU A 239 0.19 20.10 18.80
N ALA A 240 -0.05 20.57 17.57
CA ALA A 240 -0.25 21.99 17.30
C ALA A 240 -1.54 22.55 17.91
N TYR A 241 -2.57 21.72 18.14
CA TYR A 241 -3.91 22.20 18.51
C TYR A 241 -4.53 21.52 19.74
N CYS A 242 -3.96 20.43 20.26
CA CYS A 242 -4.54 19.65 21.36
C CYS A 242 -4.79 20.48 22.64
N TYR A 243 -3.97 21.49 22.90
CA TYR A 243 -4.12 22.42 24.03
C TYR A 243 -5.48 23.13 24.07
N LEU A 244 -6.20 23.17 22.93
CA LEU A 244 -7.52 23.80 22.83
C LEU A 244 -8.66 22.97 23.44
N VAL A 245 -8.42 21.66 23.61
CA VAL A 245 -9.42 20.66 24.04
C VAL A 245 -8.95 19.81 25.23
N GLU A 246 -7.67 19.88 25.62
CA GLU A 246 -7.06 19.11 26.72
C GLU A 246 -7.81 19.17 28.05
N GLU A 247 -8.42 20.30 28.42
CA GLU A 247 -9.17 20.44 29.68
C GLU A 247 -10.59 19.82 29.63
N GLN A 248 -11.06 19.50 28.43
CA GLN A 248 -12.44 19.09 28.14
C GLN A 248 -12.55 17.61 27.74
N ILE A 249 -11.42 16.99 27.46
CA ILE A 249 -11.31 15.57 27.22
C ILE A 249 -10.76 14.92 28.48
N GLU A 250 -11.39 13.85 28.96
CA GLU A 250 -10.61 12.86 29.68
C GLU A 250 -9.58 12.37 28.66
N MET A 251 -8.29 12.61 28.91
CA MET A 251 -7.26 11.91 28.17
C MET A 251 -7.69 10.45 28.11
N SER A 252 -7.59 9.82 26.92
CA SER A 252 -7.81 8.38 26.82
C SER A 252 -7.09 7.76 28.01
N GLU A 253 -7.74 6.89 28.80
CA GLU A 253 -7.06 6.22 29.92
C GLU A 253 -5.72 5.78 29.37
N LYS A 254 -4.61 6.45 29.77
CA LYS A 254 -3.33 6.35 29.04
C LYS A 254 -3.15 4.89 28.68
N PRO A 255 -3.25 4.46 27.41
CA PRO A 255 -3.39 3.05 27.14
C PRO A 255 -2.11 2.42 27.66
N ASN A 256 -2.30 1.64 28.73
CA ASN A 256 -1.31 0.95 29.54
C ASN A 256 0.13 1.46 29.35
N GLN A 257 0.59 2.36 30.22
CA GLN A 257 2.04 2.42 30.44
C GLN A 257 2.53 0.99 30.69
N PRO A 258 3.69 0.58 30.10
CA PRO A 258 4.25 -0.74 30.36
C PRO A 258 4.17 -1.03 31.84
N LYS A 259 3.49 -2.11 32.23
CA LYS A 259 3.31 -2.39 33.65
C LYS A 259 4.71 -2.48 34.26
N PRO A 260 5.04 -1.70 35.32
CA PRO A 260 6.24 -1.94 36.09
C PRO A 260 6.29 -3.42 36.48
N ILE A 261 7.49 -4.01 36.55
CA ILE A 261 7.66 -5.45 36.80
C ILE A 261 6.87 -5.90 38.04
N GLU A 262 6.79 -5.02 39.05
CA GLU A 262 6.09 -5.26 40.32
C GLU A 262 4.55 -5.29 40.19
N GLN A 263 4.01 -4.85 39.05
CA GLN A 263 2.58 -4.78 38.75
C GLN A 263 2.14 -5.81 37.69
N CYS A 264 3.07 -6.59 37.13
CA CYS A 264 2.73 -7.71 36.26
C CYS A 264 1.90 -8.75 37.00
N THR A 265 0.99 -9.42 36.28
CA THR A 265 0.10 -10.45 36.84
C THR A 265 0.88 -11.59 37.51
N MET A 266 2.05 -11.92 36.97
CA MET A 266 3.00 -12.83 37.59
C MET A 266 4.44 -12.37 37.36
N LEU A 267 5.30 -12.57 38.35
CA LEU A 267 6.72 -12.23 38.28
C LEU A 267 7.51 -13.32 37.54
N ILE A 268 8.56 -12.94 36.82
CA ILE A 268 9.44 -13.86 36.07
C ILE A 268 9.93 -15.03 36.93
N GLY A 269 10.27 -14.77 38.20
CA GLY A 269 10.78 -15.78 39.12
C GLY A 269 9.76 -16.87 39.46
N ASP A 270 8.47 -16.56 39.40
CA ASP A 270 7.38 -17.52 39.64
C ASP A 270 6.95 -18.19 38.35
N ILE A 271 6.92 -17.47 37.22
CA ILE A 271 6.71 -18.02 35.87
C ILE A 271 7.68 -19.17 35.61
N LEU A 272 8.96 -18.95 35.88
CA LEU A 272 10.00 -19.94 35.63
C LEU A 272 9.89 -21.18 36.54
N LYS A 273 9.02 -21.21 37.56
CA LYS A 273 8.79 -22.42 38.38
C LYS A 273 7.66 -23.29 37.84
N LEU A 274 6.92 -22.81 36.83
CA LEU A 274 5.81 -23.54 36.24
C LEU A 274 6.29 -24.72 35.39
N PRO A 275 5.42 -25.72 35.17
CA PRO A 275 5.62 -26.71 34.11
C PRO A 275 5.76 -26.05 32.73
N GLU A 276 6.45 -26.71 31.81
CA GLU A 276 6.82 -26.19 30.49
C GLU A 276 5.65 -25.55 29.72
N ASP A 277 4.54 -26.28 29.59
CA ASP A 277 3.32 -25.85 28.89
C ASP A 277 2.75 -24.55 29.48
N LYS A 278 2.74 -24.42 30.80
CA LYS A 278 2.24 -23.24 31.51
C LYS A 278 3.25 -22.10 31.56
N MET A 279 4.54 -22.43 31.56
CA MET A 279 5.62 -21.45 31.63
C MET A 279 5.65 -20.59 30.36
N ILE A 280 5.54 -21.20 29.19
CA ILE A 280 5.58 -20.46 27.91
C ILE A 280 4.37 -19.52 27.80
N ILE A 281 3.16 -20.00 28.11
CA ILE A 281 1.94 -19.18 28.10
C ILE A 281 2.06 -18.00 29.06
N ALA A 282 2.44 -18.27 30.31
CA ALA A 282 2.58 -17.21 31.31
C ALA A 282 3.72 -16.23 30.98
N LEU A 283 4.77 -16.70 30.31
CA LEU A 283 5.85 -15.84 29.85
C LEU A 283 5.42 -14.94 28.69
N SER A 284 4.57 -15.44 27.78
CA SER A 284 3.92 -14.62 26.74
C SER A 284 3.15 -13.48 27.37
N GLU A 285 2.22 -13.79 28.27
CA GLU A 285 1.39 -12.79 28.96
C GLU A 285 2.24 -11.76 29.70
N HIS A 286 3.29 -12.21 30.40
CA HIS A 286 4.21 -11.32 31.09
C HIS A 286 4.97 -10.38 30.15
N LEU A 287 5.44 -10.87 29.00
CA LEU A 287 6.13 -10.05 28.01
C LEU A 287 5.17 -9.08 27.33
N ASP A 288 3.93 -9.48 27.06
CA ASP A 288 2.90 -8.60 26.51
C ASP A 288 2.57 -7.46 27.49
N GLU A 289 2.38 -7.76 28.77
CA GLU A 289 2.17 -6.73 29.81
C GLU A 289 3.35 -5.74 29.91
N ARG A 290 4.58 -6.25 29.76
CA ARG A 290 5.80 -5.44 29.84
C ARG A 290 6.09 -4.64 28.57
N THR A 291 5.47 -5.00 27.47
CA THR A 291 5.74 -4.39 26.17
C THR A 291 4.55 -3.61 25.64
N ARG A 292 3.40 -3.65 26.33
CA ARG A 292 2.11 -3.17 25.81
C ARG A 292 1.84 -3.87 24.48
N TYR A 293 1.78 -5.21 24.53
CA TYR A 293 1.48 -6.07 23.37
C TYR A 293 2.36 -5.79 22.14
N GLY A 294 3.63 -5.39 22.38
CA GLY A 294 4.60 -5.10 21.33
C GLY A 294 4.91 -3.63 21.04
N ASP A 295 4.12 -2.69 21.57
CA ASP A 295 4.29 -1.25 21.30
C ASP A 295 5.65 -0.70 21.78
N ASN A 296 6.15 -1.21 22.90
CA ASN A 296 7.41 -0.77 23.49
C ASN A 296 8.27 -1.93 24.01
N LEU A 297 9.17 -2.39 23.15
CA LEU A 297 10.14 -3.43 23.50
C LEU A 297 11.38 -2.90 24.24
N SER A 298 11.53 -1.58 24.44
CA SER A 298 12.77 -0.98 24.96
C SER A 298 13.18 -1.52 26.34
N HIS A 299 12.19 -1.94 27.13
CA HIS A 299 12.37 -2.49 28.48
C HIS A 299 12.82 -3.95 28.49
N LEU A 300 12.72 -4.65 27.37
CA LEU A 300 13.18 -6.03 27.26
C LEU A 300 14.69 -6.07 27.01
N ASN A 301 15.38 -6.96 27.70
CA ASN A 301 16.76 -7.29 27.35
C ASN A 301 16.80 -8.20 26.10
N GLN A 302 17.98 -8.46 25.54
CA GLN A 302 18.12 -9.22 24.30
C GLN A 302 17.52 -10.65 24.39
N TRP A 303 17.57 -11.29 25.55
CA TRP A 303 17.06 -12.65 25.72
C TRP A 303 15.54 -12.68 25.78
N GLU A 304 14.95 -11.73 26.48
CA GLU A 304 13.51 -11.51 26.51
C GLU A 304 12.98 -11.13 25.13
N ARG A 305 13.67 -10.27 24.38
CA ARG A 305 13.27 -9.92 23.00
C ARG A 305 13.28 -11.13 22.07
N ASN A 306 14.30 -11.99 22.18
CA ASN A 306 14.36 -13.20 21.38
C ASN A 306 13.19 -14.14 21.69
N ILE A 307 12.80 -14.25 22.96
CA ILE A 307 11.63 -15.04 23.38
C ILE A 307 10.35 -14.41 22.84
N TYR A 308 10.17 -13.10 23.04
CA TYR A 308 9.01 -12.35 22.54
C TYR A 308 8.83 -12.56 21.03
N ASP A 309 9.89 -12.32 20.24
CA ASP A 309 9.81 -12.42 18.77
C ASP A 309 9.37 -13.80 18.29
N VAL A 310 9.83 -14.86 18.95
CA VAL A 310 9.49 -16.24 18.59
C VAL A 310 8.09 -16.62 19.05
N ILE A 311 7.67 -16.19 20.24
CA ILE A 311 6.30 -16.40 20.74
C ILE A 311 5.30 -15.67 19.84
N THR A 312 5.56 -14.41 19.49
CA THR A 312 4.72 -13.63 18.58
C THR A 312 4.62 -14.32 17.21
N LEU A 313 5.75 -14.72 16.60
CA LEU A 313 5.70 -15.48 15.34
C LEU A 313 4.81 -16.72 15.45
N SER A 314 4.99 -17.50 16.52
CA SER A 314 4.22 -18.72 16.72
C SER A 314 2.72 -18.45 16.88
N GLY A 315 2.34 -17.47 17.70
CA GLY A 315 0.94 -17.10 17.93
C GLY A 315 0.25 -16.58 16.68
N GLU A 316 0.91 -15.71 15.93
CA GLU A 316 0.37 -15.08 14.72
C GLU A 316 0.22 -16.09 13.56
N VAL A 317 1.24 -16.92 13.33
CA VAL A 317 1.14 -17.99 12.32
C VAL A 317 0.03 -18.98 12.70
N ASN A 318 -0.10 -19.36 13.98
CA ASN A 318 -1.20 -20.21 14.43
C ASN A 318 -2.59 -19.56 14.31
N SER A 319 -2.65 -18.23 14.24
CA SER A 319 -3.92 -17.50 14.17
C SER A 319 -4.40 -17.29 12.73
N GLY A 320 -3.48 -17.16 11.76
CA GLY A 320 -3.85 -16.92 10.37
C GLY A 320 -2.76 -17.16 9.33
N GLY A 321 -1.74 -17.96 9.64
CA GLY A 321 -0.63 -18.27 8.75
C GLY A 321 0.39 -17.14 8.61
N PHE A 322 1.34 -17.32 7.68
CA PHE A 322 2.38 -16.33 7.43
C PHE A 322 1.84 -15.00 6.88
N ASP A 323 0.75 -15.01 6.11
CA ASP A 323 0.09 -13.78 5.66
C ASP A 323 -0.33 -12.89 6.84
N PHE A 324 -0.94 -13.51 7.86
CA PHE A 324 -1.38 -12.81 9.06
C PHE A 324 -0.18 -12.25 9.84
N TYR A 325 0.86 -13.06 10.05
CA TYR A 325 2.09 -12.61 10.70
C TYR A 325 2.76 -11.45 9.95
N LEU A 326 2.87 -11.55 8.63
CA LEU A 326 3.54 -10.53 7.81
C LEU A 326 2.77 -9.22 7.81
N THR A 327 1.44 -9.29 7.73
CA THR A 327 0.57 -8.11 7.80
C THR A 327 0.76 -7.35 9.09
N HIS A 328 0.97 -8.02 10.23
CA HIS A 328 1.07 -7.36 11.55
C HIS A 328 2.52 -7.08 12.01
N HIS A 329 3.49 -7.84 11.51
CA HIS A 329 4.84 -7.89 12.08
C HIS A 329 5.99 -7.95 11.06
N CYS A 330 5.78 -7.61 9.78
CA CYS A 330 6.83 -7.64 8.74
C CYS A 330 8.13 -6.91 9.13
N GLN A 331 8.03 -5.79 9.86
CA GLN A 331 9.15 -4.99 10.36
C GLN A 331 10.08 -5.77 11.32
N ARG A 332 9.61 -6.87 11.91
CA ARG A 332 10.35 -7.72 12.85
C ARG A 332 10.89 -9.00 12.23
N PHE A 333 10.63 -9.26 10.94
CA PHE A 333 10.98 -10.51 10.28
C PHE A 333 12.47 -10.88 10.43
N ASN A 334 13.36 -9.92 10.24
CA ASN A 334 14.81 -10.15 10.39
C ASN A 334 15.23 -10.39 11.84
N GLN A 335 14.52 -9.80 12.81
CA GLN A 335 14.76 -9.96 14.24
C GLN A 335 14.34 -11.36 14.68
N VAL A 336 13.16 -11.84 14.27
CA VAL A 336 12.73 -13.20 14.60
C VAL A 336 13.66 -14.23 13.97
N ARG A 337 14.12 -14.02 12.72
CA ARG A 337 15.12 -14.89 12.09
C ARG A 337 16.42 -14.98 12.90
N LYS A 338 16.90 -13.85 13.45
CA LYS A 338 18.07 -13.83 14.35
C LYS A 338 17.79 -14.52 15.69
N ALA A 339 16.60 -14.35 16.24
CA ALA A 339 16.19 -15.02 17.47
C ALA A 339 16.16 -16.54 17.29
N LEU A 340 15.56 -17.04 16.21
CA LEU A 340 15.53 -18.45 15.85
C LEU A 340 16.94 -19.04 15.66
N LEU A 341 17.85 -18.30 14.99
CA LEU A 341 19.26 -18.69 14.90
C LEU A 341 19.93 -18.78 16.28
N ALA A 342 19.66 -17.82 17.18
CA ALA A 342 20.19 -17.84 18.55
C ALA A 342 19.63 -19.01 19.38
N MET A 343 18.44 -19.50 19.07
CA MET A 343 17.83 -20.69 19.67
C MET A 343 18.27 -22.00 19.02
N GLY A 344 18.98 -21.94 17.88
CA GLY A 344 19.35 -23.12 17.10
C GLY A 344 18.17 -23.77 16.35
N ALA A 345 17.09 -23.03 16.12
CA ALA A 345 15.92 -23.47 15.35
C ALA A 345 16.17 -23.35 13.84
N VAL A 346 17.17 -24.10 13.33
CA VAL A 346 17.68 -23.96 11.96
C VAL A 346 16.61 -24.28 10.90
N SER A 347 15.76 -25.27 11.15
CA SER A 347 14.68 -25.65 10.22
C SER A 347 13.63 -24.55 10.08
N MET A 348 13.27 -23.89 11.19
CA MET A 348 12.40 -22.71 11.18
C MET A 348 13.05 -21.51 10.46
N VAL A 349 14.35 -21.32 10.60
CA VAL A 349 15.07 -20.28 9.83
C VAL A 349 14.99 -20.55 8.33
N GLN A 350 15.13 -21.81 7.91
CA GLN A 350 14.96 -22.20 6.52
C GLN A 350 13.53 -21.98 6.04
N LEU A 351 12.54 -22.27 6.88
CA LEU A 351 11.14 -21.96 6.55
C LEU A 351 10.92 -20.46 6.32
N LEU A 352 11.49 -19.60 7.17
CA LEU A 352 11.43 -18.15 6.95
C LEU A 352 12.18 -17.73 5.67
N ASP A 353 13.31 -18.36 5.37
CA ASP A 353 14.01 -18.10 4.10
C ASP A 353 13.12 -18.46 2.90
N ASP A 354 12.42 -19.60 2.95
CA ASP A 354 11.46 -20.02 1.91
C ASP A 354 10.28 -19.03 1.78
N VAL A 355 9.75 -18.51 2.89
CA VAL A 355 8.73 -17.45 2.91
C VAL A 355 9.25 -16.18 2.24
N GLN A 356 10.46 -15.75 2.57
CA GLN A 356 11.08 -14.55 1.98
C GLN A 356 11.35 -14.72 0.47
N GLU A 357 11.69 -15.93 0.01
CA GLU A 357 11.96 -16.21 -1.41
C GLU A 357 10.73 -16.06 -2.30
N LYS A 358 9.51 -16.11 -1.74
CA LYS A 358 8.27 -15.88 -2.50
C LYS A 358 8.07 -14.41 -2.91
N PHE A 359 8.75 -13.48 -2.24
CA PHE A 359 8.65 -12.06 -2.56
C PHE A 359 9.34 -11.75 -3.90
N PRO A 360 8.74 -10.91 -4.78
CA PRO A 360 9.32 -10.59 -6.09
C PRO A 360 10.74 -10.03 -6.05
N THR A 361 11.08 -9.30 -4.99
CA THR A 361 12.43 -8.72 -4.78
C THR A 361 13.30 -9.55 -3.83
N GLN A 362 12.81 -10.73 -3.41
CA GLN A 362 13.42 -11.59 -2.37
C GLN A 362 13.69 -10.86 -1.05
N LYS A 363 12.95 -9.78 -0.81
CA LYS A 363 13.04 -8.96 0.39
C LYS A 363 11.64 -8.60 0.84
N ILE A 364 11.36 -8.88 2.11
CA ILE A 364 10.12 -8.49 2.75
C ILE A 364 10.18 -6.98 3.04
N PRO A 365 9.19 -6.19 2.59
CA PRO A 365 9.01 -4.81 3.01
C PRO A 365 9.10 -4.66 4.53
N SER A 366 9.73 -3.59 4.99
CA SER A 366 9.79 -3.28 6.44
C SER A 366 8.68 -2.32 6.88
N SER A 367 7.83 -1.89 5.94
CA SER A 367 6.69 -1.01 6.17
C SER A 367 5.41 -1.81 6.05
N MET A 368 4.54 -1.64 7.05
CA MET A 368 3.23 -2.30 7.14
C MET A 368 2.34 -1.93 5.94
N ARG A 369 2.28 -0.64 5.60
CA ARG A 369 1.52 -0.20 4.42
C ARG A 369 2.03 -0.84 3.12
N GLN A 370 3.35 -0.99 2.99
CA GLN A 370 3.93 -1.61 1.80
C GLN A 370 3.75 -3.12 1.76
N ILE A 371 3.63 -3.79 2.92
CA ILE A 371 3.47 -5.24 2.93
C ILE A 371 2.09 -5.62 2.40
N GLU A 372 1.04 -4.87 2.76
CA GLU A 372 -0.33 -5.11 2.29
C GLU A 372 -0.43 -5.05 0.77
N ASP A 373 0.07 -3.97 0.15
CA ASP A 373 0.08 -3.81 -1.32
C ASP A 373 0.81 -4.97 -2.01
N VAL A 374 1.94 -5.41 -1.45
CA VAL A 374 2.74 -6.50 -2.01
C VAL A 374 2.06 -7.86 -1.84
N LEU A 375 1.44 -8.12 -0.70
CA LEU A 375 0.70 -9.37 -0.45
C LEU A 375 -0.55 -9.46 -1.34
N GLU A 376 -1.27 -8.35 -1.56
CA GLU A 376 -2.39 -8.30 -2.50
C GLU A 376 -1.90 -8.61 -3.93
N GLU A 377 -0.80 -8.00 -4.37
CA GLU A 377 -0.21 -8.28 -5.69
C GLU A 377 0.23 -9.74 -5.83
N MET A 378 0.87 -10.31 -4.79
CA MET A 378 1.26 -11.72 -4.75
C MET A 378 0.04 -12.64 -4.89
N THR A 379 -1.03 -12.34 -4.15
CA THR A 379 -2.30 -13.09 -4.20
C THR A 379 -2.92 -13.04 -5.60
N MET A 380 -2.95 -11.87 -6.26
CA MET A 380 -3.44 -11.75 -7.64
C MET A 380 -2.63 -12.58 -8.65
N ARG A 381 -1.34 -12.80 -8.36
CA ARG A 381 -0.44 -13.65 -9.16
C ARG A 381 -0.54 -15.13 -8.81
N GLY A 382 -1.38 -15.50 -7.84
CA GLY A 382 -1.52 -16.88 -7.34
C GLY A 382 -0.33 -17.34 -6.51
N ILE A 383 0.35 -16.41 -5.83
CA ILE A 383 1.41 -16.69 -4.87
C ILE A 383 0.81 -16.55 -3.47
N ASP A 384 0.80 -17.64 -2.71
CA ASP A 384 0.32 -17.73 -1.33
C ASP A 384 1.41 -18.33 -0.41
N PHE A 385 1.09 -18.60 0.86
CA PHE A 385 1.98 -19.29 1.81
C PHE A 385 1.44 -20.64 2.31
N GLU A 386 0.43 -21.23 1.65
CA GLU A 386 -0.28 -22.42 2.16
C GLU A 386 0.67 -23.60 2.42
N LYS A 387 1.66 -23.79 1.56
CA LYS A 387 2.67 -24.84 1.71
C LYS A 387 3.58 -24.62 2.94
N GLU A 388 3.96 -23.38 3.19
CA GLU A 388 4.83 -22.99 4.30
C GLU A 388 4.06 -23.04 5.62
N ASP A 389 2.79 -22.62 5.62
CA ASP A 389 1.87 -22.77 6.74
C ASP A 389 1.70 -24.25 7.11
N MET A 390 1.40 -25.11 6.13
CA MET A 390 1.28 -26.55 6.36
C MET A 390 2.57 -27.16 6.91
N ARG A 391 3.73 -26.76 6.39
CA ARG A 391 5.02 -27.21 6.92
C ARG A 391 5.25 -26.73 8.35
N TYR A 392 4.82 -25.51 8.68
CA TYR A 392 4.89 -24.98 10.04
C TYR A 392 4.08 -25.88 10.99
N TYR A 393 2.80 -26.14 10.68
CA TYR A 393 1.90 -26.94 11.52
C TYR A 393 2.32 -28.42 11.65
N ASP A 394 2.78 -29.03 10.55
CA ASP A 394 3.03 -30.47 10.52
C ASP A 394 4.33 -30.88 11.23
N ALA A 395 5.34 -30.00 11.25
CA ALA A 395 6.70 -30.41 11.60
C ALA A 395 7.50 -29.41 12.43
N GLU A 396 7.19 -28.11 12.34
CA GLU A 396 8.08 -27.09 12.87
C GLU A 396 7.57 -26.48 14.18
N GLU A 397 6.27 -26.51 14.46
CA GLU A 397 5.69 -25.97 15.70
C GLU A 397 6.22 -26.70 16.95
N GLU A 398 6.12 -28.04 17.01
CA GLU A 398 6.60 -28.81 18.16
C GLU A 398 8.12 -28.64 18.35
N ASN A 399 8.87 -28.63 17.25
CA ASN A 399 10.31 -28.39 17.28
C ASN A 399 10.63 -26.99 17.83
N LEU A 400 9.88 -25.97 17.40
CA LEU A 400 10.07 -24.59 17.83
C LEU A 400 9.85 -24.45 19.33
N MET A 401 8.78 -25.06 19.87
CA MET A 401 8.47 -24.98 21.29
C MET A 401 9.55 -25.67 22.14
N GLU A 402 10.07 -26.82 21.70
CA GLU A 402 11.22 -27.48 22.37
C GLU A 402 12.47 -26.57 22.38
N LYS A 403 12.79 -25.92 21.26
CA LYS A 403 13.92 -24.99 21.17
C LYS A 403 13.73 -23.76 22.05
N LEU A 404 12.52 -23.21 22.06
CA LEU A 404 12.16 -22.07 22.90
C LEU A 404 12.32 -22.40 24.38
N TYR A 405 11.81 -23.56 24.81
CA TYR A 405 11.94 -24.03 26.19
C TYR A 405 13.41 -24.19 26.59
N LEU A 406 14.22 -24.89 25.77
CA LEU A 406 15.64 -25.08 26.04
C LEU A 406 16.39 -23.74 26.13
N TYR A 407 16.02 -22.78 25.27
CA TYR A 407 16.59 -21.45 25.27
C TYR A 407 16.26 -20.68 26.55
N ILE A 408 15.00 -20.75 27.02
CA ILE A 408 14.57 -20.18 28.30
C ILE A 408 15.37 -20.79 29.45
N GLU A 409 15.46 -22.12 29.53
CA GLU A 409 16.21 -22.81 30.60
C GLU A 409 17.69 -22.44 30.63
N THR A 410 18.32 -22.42 29.45
CA THR A 410 19.74 -22.06 29.32
C THR A 410 20.02 -20.61 29.75
N ASN A 411 19.05 -19.72 29.55
CA ASN A 411 19.18 -18.29 29.82
C ASN A 411 18.39 -17.81 31.04
N ARG A 412 17.86 -18.72 31.86
CA ARG A 412 16.96 -18.46 33.00
C ARG A 412 17.42 -17.31 33.91
N LYS A 413 18.72 -17.24 34.21
CA LYS A 413 19.32 -16.20 35.08
C LYS A 413 19.45 -14.81 34.44
N LYS A 414 19.22 -14.72 33.13
CA LYS A 414 19.35 -13.48 32.35
C LYS A 414 17.99 -12.84 32.05
N LEU A 415 16.89 -13.54 32.33
CA LEU A 415 15.52 -13.02 32.27
C LEU A 415 15.25 -12.20 33.54
N ARG A 416 14.53 -11.09 33.42
CA ARG A 416 14.34 -10.07 34.46
C ARG A 416 12.88 -9.78 34.74
#